data_AF-A0A9Q3HTQ8-F1
#
_entry.id   AF-A0A9Q3HTQ8-F1
#
_cell.length_a   1.000
_cell.length_b   1.000
_cell.length_c   1.000
_cell.angle_alpha   90.00
_cell.angle_beta   90.00
_cell.angle_gamma   90.00
#
_symmetry.space_group_name_H-M   'P 1'
#
loop_
_entity.id
_entity.type
_entity.pdbx_description
1 polymer ?
#
loop_
_entity_poly.entity_id
_entity_poly.type
_entity_poly.pdbx_seq_one_letter_code
_entity_poly.pdbx_strand_id
1 'polypeptide(L)'
;MKDLGKAELLLGIKVNHLTKGFSLSHENYIDKLEEEYEIKSLIPSNTPLKPNIQLSHATEDEVNSFKELKINYRSAIGALNYISLDSRPNITFSVSHLSQFLENRGITHWTACLQVL
;
A
#
# COMPACT_ATOMS: atom_id res chain seq x y z
N MET A 1 2.28 21.63 -31.78
CA MET A 1 2.33 20.45 -30.90
C MET A 1 3.78 20.02 -30.76
N LYS A 2 4.27 19.86 -29.53
CA LYS A 2 5.67 19.48 -29.26
C LYS A 2 5.69 18.00 -28.91
N ASP A 3 6.43 17.20 -29.67
CA ASP A 3 6.68 15.79 -29.35
C ASP A 3 7.79 15.74 -28.29
N LEU A 4 7.52 15.04 -27.17
CA LEU A 4 8.46 14.85 -26.06
C LEU A 4 9.15 13.47 -26.14
N GLY A 5 8.89 12.69 -27.19
CA GLY A 5 9.39 11.34 -27.33
C GLY A 5 8.56 10.31 -26.57
N LYS A 6 9.16 9.15 -26.30
CA LYS A 6 8.48 8.04 -25.61
C LYS A 6 8.18 8.42 -24.16
N ALA A 7 6.98 8.12 -23.69
CA ALA A 7 6.59 8.36 -22.30
C ALA A 7 7.38 7.46 -21.35
N GLU A 8 8.17 8.05 -20.45
CA GLU A 8 8.91 7.32 -19.41
C GLU A 8 8.17 7.31 -18.07
N LEU A 9 7.29 8.31 -17.85
CA LEU A 9 6.49 8.48 -16.66
C LEU A 9 5.04 8.78 -17.04
N LEU A 10 4.10 8.06 -16.43
CA LEU A 10 2.67 8.31 -16.56
C LEU A 10 2.08 8.37 -15.16
N LEU A 11 1.57 9.55 -14.75
CA LEU A 11 1.03 9.77 -13.40
C LEU A 11 2.01 9.39 -12.25
N GLY A 12 3.32 9.53 -12.49
CA GLY A 12 4.36 9.14 -11.53
C GLY A 12 4.70 7.65 -11.53
N ILE A 13 4.10 6.86 -12.43
CA ILE A 13 4.37 5.44 -12.65
C ILE A 13 5.43 5.31 -13.74
N LYS A 14 6.43 4.46 -13.50
CA LYS A 14 7.50 4.23 -14.47
C LYS A 14 6.98 3.35 -15.61
N VAL A 15 7.15 3.82 -16.84
CA VAL A 15 6.79 3.08 -18.05
C VAL A 15 8.05 2.45 -18.64
N ASN A 16 8.17 1.13 -18.56
CA ASN A 16 9.28 0.40 -19.16
C ASN A 16 8.86 -0.10 -20.55
N HIS A 17 9.53 0.36 -21.59
CA HIS A 17 9.27 -0.05 -22.96
C HIS A 17 9.93 -1.40 -23.24
N LEU A 18 9.14 -2.39 -23.65
CA LEU A 18 9.59 -3.72 -24.02
C LEU A 18 9.55 -3.89 -25.54
N THR A 19 10.18 -4.95 -26.06
CA THR A 19 10.15 -5.27 -27.49
C THR A 19 8.73 -5.52 -28.01
N LYS A 20 7.83 -6.00 -27.14
CA LYS A 20 6.40 -6.21 -27.42
C LYS A 20 5.52 -5.57 -26.35
N GLY A 21 5.45 -4.24 -26.35
CA GLY A 21 4.55 -3.46 -25.47
C GLY A 21 5.30 -2.70 -24.39
N PHE A 22 4.68 -2.55 -23.22
CA PHE A 22 5.26 -1.84 -22.09
C PHE A 22 4.84 -2.52 -20.77
N SER A 23 5.62 -2.31 -19.72
CA SER A 23 5.23 -2.63 -18.34
C SER A 23 5.21 -1.37 -17.48
N LEU A 24 4.34 -1.37 -16.49
CA LEU A 24 4.22 -0.29 -15.50
C LEU A 24 4.86 -0.75 -14.20
N SER A 25 5.77 0.06 -13.64
CA SER A 25 6.43 -0.24 -12.36
C SER A 25 6.21 0.87 -11.35
N HIS A 26 5.82 0.46 -10.15
CA HIS A 26 5.63 1.31 -8.96
C HIS A 26 6.77 1.15 -7.94
N GLU A 27 7.88 0.49 -8.28
CA GLU A 27 9.00 0.22 -7.35
C GLU A 27 9.42 1.48 -6.58
N ASN A 28 9.72 2.57 -7.31
CA ASN A 28 10.10 3.85 -6.70
C ASN A 28 9.02 4.44 -5.77
N TYR A 29 7.75 4.11 -5.98
CA TYR A 29 6.65 4.57 -5.13
C TYR A 29 6.56 3.71 -3.87
N ILE A 30 6.68 2.39 -4.01
CA ILE A 30 6.73 1.46 -2.88
C ILE A 30 7.95 1.76 -1.99
N ASP A 31 9.14 1.95 -2.58
CA ASP A 31 10.36 2.28 -1.83
C ASP A 31 10.20 3.55 -0.98
N LYS A 32 9.46 4.55 -1.50
CA LYS A 32 9.15 5.78 -0.76
C LYS A 32 8.20 5.52 0.40
N LEU A 33 7.18 4.67 0.20
CA LEU A 33 6.27 4.28 1.28
C LEU A 33 7.00 3.46 2.35
N GLU A 34 7.92 2.59 1.96
CA GLU A 34 8.75 1.84 2.90
C GLU A 34 9.66 2.74 3.74
N GLU A 35 10.18 3.81 3.14
CA GLU A 35 10.95 4.82 3.85
C GLU A 35 10.08 5.68 4.77
N GLU A 36 8.92 6.14 4.27
CA GLU A 36 7.95 6.96 5.03
C GLU A 36 7.43 6.22 6.27
N TYR A 37 7.22 4.91 6.17
CA TYR A 37 6.70 4.06 7.26
C TYR A 37 7.79 3.33 8.04
N GLU A 38 9.07 3.56 7.74
CA GLU A 38 10.23 2.96 8.39
C GLU A 38 10.21 1.41 8.38
N ILE A 39 9.73 0.82 7.28
CA ILE A 39 9.50 -0.63 7.17
C ILE A 39 10.44 -1.37 6.21
N LYS A 40 11.53 -0.75 5.75
CA LYS A 40 12.53 -1.38 4.85
C LYS A 40 13.11 -2.70 5.39
N SER A 41 13.00 -2.97 6.68
CA SER A 41 13.48 -4.20 7.32
C SER A 41 12.43 -5.32 7.38
N LEU A 42 11.18 -5.07 6.95
CA LEU A 42 10.14 -6.08 6.94
C LEU A 42 10.36 -7.11 5.84
N ILE A 43 10.09 -8.36 6.16
CA ILE A 43 10.22 -9.47 5.21
C ILE A 43 8.99 -9.47 4.30
N PRO A 44 9.16 -9.53 2.96
CA PRO A 44 8.04 -9.63 2.03
C PRO A 44 7.17 -10.84 2.34
N SER A 45 5.85 -10.64 2.34
CA SER A 45 4.89 -11.72 2.57
C SER A 45 4.40 -12.31 1.25
N ASN A 46 4.32 -13.63 1.17
CA ASN A 46 3.71 -14.32 0.02
C ASN A 46 2.19 -14.14 -0.05
N THR A 47 1.57 -13.70 1.04
CA THR A 47 0.12 -13.50 1.14
C THR A 47 -0.18 -12.07 1.59
N PRO A 48 -0.95 -11.27 0.82
CA PRO A 48 -1.27 -9.88 1.17
C PRO A 48 -1.93 -9.73 2.54
N LEU A 49 -2.80 -10.68 2.92
CA LEU A 49 -3.38 -10.77 4.26
C LEU A 49 -3.28 -12.22 4.75
N LYS A 50 -3.20 -12.39 6.07
CA LYS A 50 -3.27 -13.72 6.67
C LYS A 50 -4.64 -14.34 6.38
N PRO A 51 -4.71 -15.61 5.93
CA PRO A 51 -5.98 -16.28 5.75
C PRO A 51 -6.73 -16.38 7.08
N ASN A 52 -8.06 -16.21 7.02
CA ASN A 52 -8.96 -16.19 8.19
C ASN A 52 -8.65 -15.11 9.24
N ILE A 53 -7.95 -14.03 8.86
CA ILE A 53 -7.82 -12.88 9.75
C ILE A 53 -9.20 -12.30 10.04
N GLN A 54 -9.55 -12.21 11.32
CA GLN A 54 -10.74 -11.52 11.78
C GLN A 54 -10.30 -10.20 12.39
N LEU A 55 -10.36 -9.14 11.57
CA LEU A 55 -10.22 -7.78 12.08
C LEU A 55 -11.55 -7.36 12.69
N SER A 56 -11.49 -6.90 13.93
CA SER A 56 -12.63 -6.38 14.69
C SER A 56 -12.33 -4.95 15.11
N HIS A 57 -13.32 -4.23 15.64
CA HIS A 57 -13.07 -2.88 16.14
C HIS A 57 -11.94 -2.89 17.17
N ALA A 58 -10.99 -1.96 16.98
CA ALA A 58 -9.83 -1.88 17.84
C ALA A 58 -10.24 -1.58 19.29
N THR A 59 -9.56 -2.23 20.24
CA THR A 59 -9.71 -1.89 21.66
C THR A 59 -9.07 -0.52 21.96
N GLU A 60 -9.42 0.10 23.09
CA GLU A 60 -8.81 1.38 23.48
C GLU A 60 -7.29 1.28 23.58
N ASP A 61 -6.76 0.17 24.11
CA ASP A 61 -5.33 -0.09 24.18
C ASP A 61 -4.68 -0.14 22.80
N GLU A 62 -5.29 -0.87 21.85
CA GLU A 62 -4.79 -0.96 20.47
C GLU A 62 -4.82 0.40 19.75
N VAL A 63 -5.86 1.20 20.00
CA VAL A 63 -5.97 2.57 19.47
C VAL A 63 -4.88 3.46 20.05
N ASN A 64 -4.61 3.36 21.36
CA ASN A 64 -3.58 4.15 22.03
C ASN A 64 -2.18 3.78 21.53
N SER A 65 -1.86 2.49 21.43
CA SER A 65 -0.59 2.03 20.84
C SER A 65 -0.42 2.49 19.40
N PHE A 66 -1.49 2.49 18.60
CA PHE A 66 -1.41 3.01 17.23
C PHE A 66 -1.17 4.53 17.19
N LYS A 67 -1.81 5.31 18.07
CA LYS A 67 -1.64 6.77 18.12
C LYS A 67 -0.20 7.18 18.42
N GLU A 68 0.52 6.40 19.23
CA GLU A 68 1.95 6.65 19.54
C GLU A 68 2.85 6.63 18.30
N LEU A 69 2.49 5.85 17.28
CA LEU A 69 3.21 5.79 16.01
C LEU A 69 3.12 7.09 15.20
N LYS A 70 2.10 7.92 15.46
CA LYS A 70 1.82 9.18 14.72
C LYS A 70 1.67 9.00 13.19
N ILE A 71 1.20 7.82 12.76
CA ILE A 71 1.03 7.47 11.34
C ILE A 71 -0.36 7.84 10.83
N ASN A 72 -0.43 8.35 9.61
CA ASN A 72 -1.70 8.59 8.92
C ASN A 72 -2.17 7.33 8.16
N TYR A 73 -2.92 6.48 8.85
CA TYR A 73 -3.50 5.26 8.26
C TYR A 73 -4.34 5.51 7.00
N ARG A 74 -5.11 6.62 6.94
CA ARG A 74 -5.93 6.92 5.76
C ARG A 74 -5.05 7.17 4.53
N SER A 75 -3.90 7.80 4.72
CA SER A 75 -2.90 8.01 3.67
C SER A 75 -2.33 6.67 3.18
N ALA A 76 -1.96 5.78 4.10
CA ALA A 76 -1.44 4.46 3.76
C ALA A 76 -2.45 3.61 2.96
N ILE A 77 -3.71 3.59 3.37
CA ILE A 77 -4.79 2.91 2.61
C ILE A 77 -4.98 3.55 1.24
N GLY A 78 -4.89 4.88 1.13
CA GLY A 78 -4.94 5.58 -0.15
C GLY A 78 -3.81 5.18 -1.09
N ALA A 79 -2.59 5.09 -0.58
CA ALA A 79 -1.41 4.65 -1.31
C ALA A 79 -1.54 3.19 -1.79
N LEU A 80 -2.00 2.30 -0.92
CA LEU A 80 -2.27 0.90 -1.29
C LEU A 80 -3.39 0.79 -2.34
N ASN A 81 -4.45 1.60 -2.23
CA ASN A 81 -5.53 1.62 -3.21
C ASN A 81 -5.03 2.09 -4.59
N TYR A 82 -4.14 3.08 -4.62
CA TYR A 82 -3.51 3.53 -5.86
C TYR A 82 -2.73 2.40 -6.54
N ILE A 83 -1.87 1.71 -5.78
CA ILE A 83 -1.08 0.58 -6.28
C ILE A 83 -1.99 -0.58 -6.76
N SER A 84 -3.06 -0.85 -6.01
CA SER A 84 -4.01 -1.92 -6.29
C SER A 84 -4.76 -1.73 -7.62
N LEU A 85 -5.13 -0.50 -7.94
CA LEU A 85 -5.93 -0.20 -9.13
C LEU A 85 -5.09 -0.27 -10.41
N ASP A 86 -3.82 0.13 -10.37
CA ASP A 86 -3.01 0.26 -11.58
C ASP A 86 -2.15 -0.99 -11.88
N SER A 87 -1.49 -1.57 -10.87
CA SER A 87 -0.43 -2.58 -11.10
C SER A 87 -0.54 -3.86 -10.28
N ARG A 88 -1.16 -3.84 -9.09
CA ARG A 88 -1.25 -5.00 -8.19
C ARG A 88 -2.71 -5.36 -7.84
N PRO A 89 -3.53 -5.86 -8.79
CA PRO A 89 -4.92 -6.22 -8.51
C PRO A 89 -5.07 -7.33 -7.45
N ASN A 90 -4.01 -8.11 -7.20
CA ASN A 90 -3.98 -9.17 -6.20
C ASN A 90 -4.14 -8.67 -4.74
N ILE A 91 -3.90 -7.37 -4.46
CA ILE A 91 -4.08 -6.80 -3.12
C ILE A 91 -5.46 -6.14 -2.92
N THR A 92 -6.30 -6.05 -3.96
CA THR A 92 -7.56 -5.30 -3.95
C THR A 92 -8.49 -5.71 -2.80
N PHE A 93 -8.63 -7.02 -2.57
CA PHE A 93 -9.43 -7.52 -1.46
C PHE A 93 -8.89 -7.01 -0.11
N SER A 94 -7.57 -7.05 0.07
CA SER A 94 -6.93 -6.63 1.32
C SER A 94 -7.12 -5.15 1.58
N VAL A 95 -6.94 -4.32 0.56
CA VAL A 95 -7.16 -2.86 0.66
C VAL A 95 -8.61 -2.57 0.99
N SER A 96 -9.55 -3.22 0.30
CA SER A 96 -10.98 -3.06 0.56
C SER A 96 -11.35 -3.48 1.99
N HIS A 97 -10.82 -4.60 2.48
CA HIS A 97 -11.07 -5.06 3.84
C HIS A 97 -10.52 -4.09 4.90
N LEU A 98 -9.27 -3.63 4.73
CA LEU A 98 -8.64 -2.67 5.65
C LEU A 98 -9.31 -1.29 5.62
N SER A 99 -9.86 -0.87 4.49
CA SER A 99 -10.58 0.41 4.35
C SER A 99 -11.85 0.51 5.19
N GLN A 100 -12.35 -0.61 5.72
CA GLN A 100 -13.49 -0.60 6.66
C GLN A 100 -13.10 0.00 8.03
N PHE A 101 -11.80 0.09 8.33
CA PHE A 101 -11.27 0.54 9.63
C PHE A 101 -10.60 1.91 9.56
N LEU A 102 -11.12 2.85 8.77
CA LEU A 102 -10.53 4.20 8.63
C LEU A 102 -10.74 5.12 9.83
N GLU A 103 -11.61 4.78 10.78
CA GLU A 103 -11.92 5.61 11.96
C GLU A 103 -11.48 4.94 13.26
N ASN A 104 -11.94 3.71 13.50
CA ASN A 104 -11.62 2.92 14.69
C ASN A 104 -10.49 1.91 14.42
N ARG A 105 -9.31 2.45 14.09
CA ARG A 105 -8.11 1.67 13.80
C ARG A 105 -7.26 1.46 15.04
N GLY A 106 -6.54 0.36 15.05
CA GLY A 106 -5.61 -0.01 16.12
C GLY A 106 -4.35 -0.65 15.56
N ILE A 107 -3.42 -1.00 16.44
CA ILE A 107 -2.12 -1.53 16.05
C ILE A 107 -2.23 -2.77 15.16
N THR A 108 -3.20 -3.65 15.44
CA THR A 108 -3.46 -4.86 14.64
C THR A 108 -3.84 -4.55 13.19
N HIS A 109 -4.62 -3.48 12.97
CA HIS A 109 -4.98 -3.00 11.63
C HIS A 109 -3.78 -2.42 10.90
N TRP A 110 -2.88 -1.76 11.63
CA TRP A 110 -1.64 -1.24 11.07
C TRP A 110 -0.68 -2.36 10.67
N THR A 111 -0.47 -3.36 11.53
CA THR A 111 0.35 -4.54 11.21
C THR A 111 -0.20 -5.27 9.98
N ALA A 112 -1.52 -5.41 9.87
CA ALA A 112 -2.16 -5.99 8.69
C ALA A 112 -1.94 -5.13 7.42
N CYS A 113 -1.97 -3.80 7.55
CA CYS A 113 -1.65 -2.88 6.46
C CYS A 113 -0.19 -3.02 5.99
N LEU A 114 0.75 -3.12 6.93
CA LEU A 114 2.17 -3.31 6.63
C LEU A 114 2.46 -4.61 5.89
N GLN A 115 1.69 -5.66 6.16
CA GLN A 115 1.82 -6.93 5.44
C GLN A 115 1.40 -6.83 3.95
N VAL A 116 0.55 -5.87 3.60
CA VAL A 116 0.07 -5.67 2.23
C VAL A 116 1.08 -4.91 1.37
N LEU A 117 1.82 -3.97 1.99
CA LEU A 117 2.84 -3.17 1.31
C LEU A 117 3.92 -4.10 0.74
#